data_AF-A0A705X021-F1
#
_entry.id   AF-A0A705X021-F1
#
_cell.length_a   1.000
_cell.length_b   1.000
_cell.length_c   1.000
_cell.angle_alpha   90.00
_cell.angle_beta   90.00
_cell.angle_gamma   90.00
#
_symmetry.space_group_name_H-M   'P 1'
#
loop_
_entity.id
_entity.type
_entity.pdbx_description
1 polymer ?
#
loop_
_entity_poly.entity_id
_entity_poly.type
_entity_poly.pdbx_seq_one_letter_code
_entity_poly.pdbx_strand_id
1 'polypeptide(L)'
;MRLPAFYRWLLLVVGISISGISLAQDAGWPRQIQDSRGVHTLDHKPARIVSTSVTLTGSLLAIDAPVVASGATTPNNRFADDQGFMRQWSDVAKARHVARLYIGEPNAETVAAQMPDLILISA
;
A
#
# COMPACT_ATOMS: atom_id res chain seq x y z
N MET A 1 35.38 -50.29 -11.42
CA MET A 1 34.63 -49.43 -12.36
C MET A 1 34.50 -48.04 -11.74
N ARG A 2 35.25 -47.06 -12.24
CA ARG A 2 35.33 -45.69 -11.68
C ARG A 2 34.29 -44.83 -12.40
N LEU A 3 33.28 -44.33 -11.67
CA LEU A 3 32.31 -43.37 -12.21
C LEU A 3 33.06 -42.11 -12.66
N PRO A 4 32.85 -41.63 -13.91
CA PRO A 4 33.57 -40.49 -14.45
C PRO A 4 33.24 -39.22 -13.64
N ALA A 5 34.27 -38.44 -13.30
CA ALA A 5 34.17 -37.22 -12.48
C ALA A 5 33.13 -36.21 -12.99
N PHE A 6 32.79 -36.28 -14.28
CA PHE A 6 31.79 -35.47 -14.96
C PHE A 6 30.37 -35.63 -14.38
N TYR A 7 29.98 -36.84 -13.97
CA TYR A 7 28.65 -37.09 -13.40
C TYR A 7 28.48 -36.50 -12.00
N ARG A 8 29.60 -36.40 -11.26
CA ARG A 8 29.67 -35.82 -9.92
C ARG A 8 29.49 -34.30 -9.95
N TRP A 9 29.97 -33.66 -11.02
CA TRP A 9 29.79 -32.23 -11.27
C TRP A 9 28.39 -31.92 -11.82
N LEU A 10 27.84 -32.79 -12.67
CA LEU A 10 26.47 -32.65 -13.20
C LEU A 10 25.40 -32.82 -12.09
N LEU A 11 25.61 -33.74 -11.14
CA LEU A 11 24.72 -33.92 -9.98
C LEU A 11 24.77 -32.74 -8.99
N LEU A 12 25.92 -32.07 -8.87
CA LEU A 12 26.09 -30.88 -8.04
C LEU A 12 25.35 -29.66 -8.60
N VAL A 13 25.29 -29.50 -9.92
CA VAL A 13 24.59 -28.38 -10.56
C VAL A 13 23.07 -28.54 -10.48
N VAL A 14 22.52 -29.75 -10.60
CA VAL A 14 21.08 -30.01 -10.47
C VAL A 14 20.57 -29.84 -9.03
N GLY A 15 21.40 -30.18 -8.03
CA GLY A 15 21.04 -30.02 -6.61
C GLY A 15 20.95 -28.57 -6.13
N ILE A 16 21.65 -27.64 -6.79
CA ILE A 16 21.68 -26.22 -6.42
C ILE A 16 20.47 -25.44 -6.98
N SER A 17 19.79 -25.96 -8.00
CA SER A 17 18.65 -25.27 -8.63
C SER A 17 17.33 -25.31 -7.85
N ILE A 18 17.20 -26.13 -6.80
CA ILE A 18 15.93 -26.31 -6.08
C ILE A 18 15.87 -25.51 -4.77
N SER A 19 17.00 -25.10 -4.21
CA SER A 19 17.07 -24.54 -2.84
C SER A 19 16.84 -23.03 -2.72
N GLY A 20 16.50 -22.34 -3.81
CA GLY A 20 16.48 -20.87 -3.86
C GLY A 20 15.11 -20.19 -3.88
N ILE A 21 14.01 -20.94 -3.97
CA ILE A 21 12.67 -20.34 -4.02
C ILE A 21 12.14 -20.18 -2.60
N SER A 22 12.57 -19.12 -1.91
CA SER A 22 11.82 -18.60 -0.77
C SER A 22 10.53 -18.00 -1.31
N LEU A 23 9.47 -18.80 -1.39
CA LEU A 23 8.12 -18.28 -1.48
C LEU A 23 7.89 -17.49 -0.19
N ALA A 24 7.80 -16.16 -0.30
CA ALA A 24 7.25 -15.35 0.77
C ALA A 24 5.86 -15.93 1.06
N GLN A 25 5.72 -16.66 2.16
CA GLN A 25 4.41 -17.08 2.62
C GLN A 25 3.67 -15.80 2.97
N ASP A 26 2.77 -15.39 2.08
CA ASP A 26 1.74 -14.44 2.43
C ASP A 26 1.04 -15.05 3.65
N ALA A 27 1.15 -14.43 4.82
CA ALA A 27 0.64 -14.97 6.08
C ALA A 27 -0.90 -15.10 6.11
N GLY A 28 -1.54 -15.08 4.94
CA GLY A 28 -2.96 -15.10 4.73
C GLY A 28 -3.62 -13.86 5.31
N TRP A 29 -4.93 -13.96 5.38
CA TRP A 29 -5.79 -13.12 6.19
C TRP A 29 -6.60 -14.07 7.09
N PRO A 30 -6.95 -13.68 8.32
CA PRO A 30 -6.84 -12.34 8.92
C PRO A 30 -5.41 -11.95 9.37
N ARG A 31 -5.16 -10.65 9.57
CA ARG A 31 -3.90 -10.09 10.13
C ARG A 31 -4.17 -9.17 11.30
N GLN A 32 -3.28 -9.21 12.29
CA GLN A 32 -3.31 -8.28 13.41
C GLN A 32 -2.32 -7.13 13.19
N ILE A 33 -2.79 -5.90 13.40
CA ILE A 33 -2.01 -4.67 13.30
C ILE A 33 -2.11 -3.93 14.62
N GLN A 34 -0.97 -3.55 15.18
CA GLN A 34 -0.91 -2.72 16.39
C GLN A 34 -0.80 -1.25 16.00
N ASP A 35 -1.62 -0.39 16.60
CA ASP A 35 -1.52 1.06 16.53
C ASP A 35 -1.55 1.69 17.93
N SER A 36 -1.66 3.03 18.00
CA SER A 36 -1.71 3.78 19.26
C SER A 36 -2.96 3.52 20.11
N ARG A 37 -4.01 2.89 19.54
CA ARG A 37 -5.26 2.54 20.24
C ARG A 37 -5.36 1.04 20.55
N GLY A 38 -4.35 0.24 20.20
CA GLY A 38 -4.29 -1.19 20.52
C GLY A 38 -4.10 -2.06 19.29
N VAL A 39 -4.54 -3.32 19.39
CA VAL A 39 -4.44 -4.30 18.30
C VAL A 39 -5.78 -4.37 17.56
N HIS A 40 -5.72 -4.22 16.24
CA HIS A 40 -6.85 -4.34 15.32
C HIS A 40 -6.68 -5.57 14.44
N THR A 41 -7.78 -6.21 14.08
CA THR A 41 -7.78 -7.33 13.14
C THR A 41 -8.30 -6.86 11.80
N LEU A 42 -7.55 -7.13 10.75
CA LEU A 42 -7.96 -6.97 9.37
C LEU A 42 -8.35 -8.36 8.84
N ASP A 43 -9.62 -8.55 8.52
CA ASP A 43 -10.15 -9.86 8.11
C ASP A 43 -9.77 -10.25 6.68
N HIS A 44 -9.50 -9.26 5.84
CA HIS A 44 -9.16 -9.42 4.44
C HIS A 44 -8.23 -8.28 3.98
N LYS A 45 -7.64 -8.45 2.79
CA LYS A 45 -6.81 -7.40 2.18
C LYS A 45 -7.67 -6.18 1.84
N PRO A 46 -7.32 -4.98 2.34
CA PRO A 46 -8.02 -3.76 1.96
C PRO A 46 -7.97 -3.54 0.46
N ALA A 47 -9.13 -3.25 -0.13
CA ALA A 47 -9.32 -2.96 -1.54
C ALA A 47 -9.83 -1.52 -1.77
N ARG A 48 -10.29 -0.83 -0.72
CA ARG A 48 -10.85 0.53 -0.79
C ARG A 48 -10.35 1.37 0.38
N ILE A 49 -9.13 1.87 0.25
CA ILE A 49 -8.47 2.64 1.31
C ILE A 49 -8.83 4.12 1.19
N VAL A 50 -9.28 4.72 2.29
CA VAL A 50 -9.41 6.16 2.44
C VAL A 50 -8.32 6.66 3.39
N SER A 51 -7.57 7.69 2.97
CA SER A 51 -6.62 8.37 3.84
C SER A 51 -7.12 9.76 4.21
N THR A 52 -7.32 10.04 5.49
CA THR A 52 -7.71 11.38 5.97
C THR A 52 -6.51 12.33 6.07
N SER A 53 -5.31 11.85 5.71
CA SER A 53 -4.05 12.58 5.77
C SER A 53 -3.42 12.72 4.39
N VAL A 54 -3.32 13.97 3.92
CA VAL A 54 -2.66 14.31 2.65
C VAL A 54 -1.20 13.84 2.63
N THR A 55 -0.52 13.85 3.78
CA THR A 55 0.88 13.41 3.91
C THR A 55 1.02 11.90 3.77
N LEU A 56 0.18 11.11 4.48
CA LEU A 56 0.24 9.64 4.41
C LEU A 56 -0.12 9.09 3.03
N THR A 57 -0.97 9.81 2.29
CA THR A 57 -1.41 9.41 0.95
C THR A 57 -0.24 9.22 -0.02
N GLY A 58 0.78 10.06 0.04
CA GLY A 58 1.96 9.92 -0.81
C GLY A 58 2.65 8.56 -0.65
N SER A 59 2.83 8.11 0.60
CA SER A 59 3.44 6.80 0.90
C SER A 59 2.56 5.64 0.44
N LEU A 60 1.24 5.75 0.60
CA LEU A 60 0.30 4.72 0.15
C LEU A 60 0.32 4.55 -1.36
N LEU A 61 0.37 5.66 -2.11
CA LEU A 61 0.47 5.62 -3.56
C LEU A 61 1.81 5.02 -4.03
N ALA A 62 2.90 5.30 -3.32
CA ALA A 62 4.23 4.79 -3.64
C ALA A 62 4.37 3.26 -3.51
N ILE A 63 3.52 2.62 -2.68
CA ILE A 63 3.49 1.16 -2.51
C ILE A 63 2.31 0.50 -3.26
N ASP A 64 1.71 1.22 -4.20
CA ASP A 64 0.57 0.75 -4.99
C ASP A 64 -0.65 0.31 -4.18
N ALA A 65 -0.85 0.92 -3.01
CA ALA A 65 -2.04 0.67 -2.20
C ALA A 65 -3.30 1.18 -2.94
N PRO A 66 -4.45 0.50 -2.82
CA PRO A 66 -5.69 0.85 -3.49
C PRO A 66 -6.40 2.01 -2.80
N VAL A 67 -5.79 3.21 -2.84
CA VAL A 67 -6.35 4.44 -2.29
C VAL A 67 -7.45 4.96 -3.21
N VAL A 68 -8.67 5.05 -2.69
CA VAL A 68 -9.83 5.56 -3.45
C VAL A 68 -10.10 7.03 -3.17
N ALA A 69 -9.73 7.52 -1.99
CA ALA A 69 -9.87 8.93 -1.66
C ALA A 69 -8.85 9.41 -0.63
N SER A 70 -8.56 10.70 -0.68
CA SER A 70 -7.60 11.37 0.19
C SER A 70 -8.12 12.72 0.70
N GLY A 71 -7.76 13.07 1.93
CA GLY A 71 -7.83 14.44 2.42
C GLY A 71 -6.90 15.37 1.62
N ALA A 72 -7.30 16.64 1.48
CA ALA A 72 -6.50 17.63 0.77
C ALA A 72 -6.16 18.82 1.68
N THR A 73 -5.03 19.46 1.37
CA THR A 73 -4.70 20.78 1.92
C THR A 73 -5.27 21.89 1.04
N THR A 74 -5.02 23.14 1.38
CA THR A 74 -5.45 24.30 0.57
C THR A 74 -4.93 24.19 -0.86
N PRO A 75 -5.80 24.18 -1.88
CA PRO A 75 -5.40 24.13 -3.28
C PRO A 75 -4.50 25.28 -3.70
N ASN A 76 -3.68 25.06 -4.72
CA ASN A 76 -2.80 26.05 -5.35
C ASN A 76 -1.80 26.74 -4.40
N ASN A 77 -1.49 26.12 -3.27
CA ASN A 77 -0.45 26.61 -2.36
C ASN A 77 0.96 26.21 -2.85
N ARG A 78 2.02 26.55 -2.09
CA ARG A 78 3.43 26.23 -2.45
C ARG A 78 3.72 24.73 -2.59
N PHE A 79 2.93 23.85 -1.99
CA PHE A 79 3.18 22.41 -1.94
C PHE A 79 2.12 21.56 -2.67
N ALA A 80 0.94 22.13 -2.93
CA ALA A 80 -0.22 21.42 -3.46
C ALA A 80 -0.68 21.91 -4.84
N ASP A 81 -1.30 21.00 -5.58
CA ASP A 81 -1.91 21.23 -6.89
C ASP A 81 -3.28 21.94 -6.78
N ASP A 82 -4.00 21.98 -7.90
CA ASP A 82 -5.35 22.53 -8.03
C ASP A 82 -6.43 21.78 -7.24
N GLN A 83 -6.17 20.51 -6.88
CA GLN A 83 -7.03 19.72 -6.02
C GLN A 83 -6.65 19.85 -4.54
N GLY A 84 -5.46 20.35 -4.21
CA GLY A 84 -4.95 20.35 -2.84
C GLY A 84 -4.18 19.08 -2.47
N PHE A 85 -3.84 18.26 -3.46
CA PHE A 85 -2.92 17.13 -3.35
C PHE A 85 -1.47 17.59 -3.48
N MET A 86 -0.52 16.93 -2.80
CA MET A 86 0.88 17.38 -2.88
C MET A 86 1.43 17.13 -4.29
N ARG A 87 2.14 18.12 -4.83
CA ARG A 87 2.66 18.08 -6.21
C ARG A 87 3.50 16.83 -6.52
N GLN A 88 4.24 16.33 -5.53
CA GLN A 88 5.13 15.18 -5.69
C GLN A 88 4.42 13.87 -6.07
N TRP A 89 3.12 13.74 -5.80
CA TRP A 89 2.33 12.55 -6.10
C TRP A 89 0.99 12.86 -6.80
N SER A 90 0.67 14.14 -7.03
CA SER A 90 -0.57 14.61 -7.66
C SER A 90 -0.87 13.89 -8.98
N ASP A 91 0.13 13.75 -9.87
CA ASP A 91 -0.06 13.10 -11.17
C ASP A 91 -0.47 11.63 -11.03
N VAL A 92 0.12 10.93 -10.05
CA VAL A 92 -0.21 9.53 -9.73
C VAL A 92 -1.63 9.44 -9.17
N ALA A 93 -2.01 10.36 -8.27
CA ALA A 93 -3.37 10.40 -7.73
C ALA A 93 -4.42 10.64 -8.83
N LYS A 94 -4.15 11.56 -9.76
CA LYS A 94 -5.03 11.83 -10.91
C LYS A 94 -5.14 10.61 -11.83
N ALA A 95 -4.01 9.98 -12.16
CA ALA A 95 -3.99 8.77 -12.98
C ALA A 95 -4.73 7.59 -12.34
N ARG A 96 -4.76 7.52 -11.01
CA ARG A 96 -5.46 6.48 -10.24
C ARG A 96 -6.86 6.88 -9.78
N HIS A 97 -7.36 8.04 -10.23
CA HIS A 97 -8.69 8.56 -9.90
C HIS A 97 -8.95 8.69 -8.40
N VAL A 98 -7.94 9.08 -7.62
CA VAL A 98 -8.09 9.33 -6.18
C VAL A 98 -9.02 10.53 -5.97
N ALA A 99 -10.13 10.31 -5.28
CA ALA A 99 -11.08 11.37 -4.98
C ALA A 99 -10.58 12.28 -3.85
N ARG A 100 -10.91 13.57 -3.94
CA ARG A 100 -10.70 14.51 -2.85
C ARG A 100 -11.88 14.45 -1.88
N LEU A 101 -11.60 14.25 -0.59
CA LEU A 101 -12.62 14.20 0.47
C LEU A 101 -13.09 15.59 0.91
N TYR A 102 -12.15 16.38 1.43
CA TYR A 102 -12.38 17.70 2.00
C TYR A 102 -11.09 18.53 1.88
N ILE A 103 -11.21 19.85 2.06
CA ILE A 103 -10.09 20.78 2.15
C ILE A 103 -10.01 21.27 3.59
N GLY A 104 -8.92 20.97 4.28
CA GLY A 104 -8.72 21.41 5.66
C GLY A 104 -9.54 20.60 6.67
N GLU A 105 -10.79 20.99 6.92
CA GLU A 105 -11.60 20.42 8.00
C GLU A 105 -12.14 19.00 7.67
N PRO A 106 -11.86 18.00 8.53
CA PRO A 106 -12.37 16.64 8.33
C PRO A 106 -13.89 16.55 8.41
N ASN A 107 -14.48 15.74 7.53
CA ASN A 107 -15.91 15.45 7.50
C ASN A 107 -16.13 13.93 7.42
N ALA A 108 -16.91 13.37 8.34
CA ALA A 108 -17.10 11.92 8.45
C ALA A 108 -18.04 11.39 7.36
N GLU A 109 -19.03 12.18 6.96
CA GLU A 109 -20.00 11.84 5.92
C GLU A 109 -19.33 11.71 4.55
N THR A 110 -18.36 12.56 4.22
CA THR A 110 -17.59 12.46 2.96
C THR A 110 -16.71 11.21 2.94
N VAL A 111 -16.16 10.80 4.08
CA VAL A 111 -15.44 9.53 4.23
C VAL A 111 -16.39 8.35 4.05
N ALA A 112 -17.54 8.36 4.73
CA ALA A 112 -18.53 7.29 4.65
C ALA A 112 -19.08 7.11 3.22
N ALA A 113 -19.29 8.21 2.49
CA ALA A 113 -19.76 8.19 1.10
C ALA A 113 -18.81 7.46 0.14
N GLN A 114 -17.52 7.30 0.48
CA GLN A 114 -16.56 6.53 -0.32
C GLN A 114 -16.69 5.01 -0.13
N MET A 115 -17.47 4.55 0.86
CA MET A 115 -17.58 3.15 1.25
C MET A 115 -16.20 2.48 1.41
N PRO A 116 -15.34 2.98 2.32
CA PRO A 116 -14.02 2.40 2.55
C PRO A 116 -14.10 1.08 3.32
N ASP A 117 -13.12 0.21 3.10
CA ASP A 117 -12.86 -0.97 3.94
C ASP A 117 -11.68 -0.75 4.91
N LEU A 118 -10.89 0.32 4.71
CA LEU A 118 -9.86 0.77 5.64
C LEU A 118 -9.76 2.30 5.60
N ILE A 119 -9.75 2.93 6.79
CA ILE A 119 -9.54 4.37 6.95
C ILE A 119 -8.23 4.60 7.70
N LEU A 120 -7.31 5.37 7.12
CA LEU A 120 -6.04 5.73 7.74
C LEU A 120 -6.06 7.19 8.21
N ILE A 121 -5.62 7.40 9.45
CA ILE A 121 -5.61 8.69 10.14
C ILE A 121 -4.18 8.99 10.59
N SER A 122 -3.73 10.24 10.44
CA SER A 122 -2.52 10.74 11.11
C SER A 122 -2.91 11.41 12.42
N ALA A 123 -2.33 10.95 13.54
CA ALA A 123 -2.48 11.53 14.87
C ALA A 123 -1.25 12.34 15.26
#